data_AF-A0A1K1R3Q6-F1
#
_entry.id   AF-A0A1K1R3Q6-F1
#
_cell.length_a   1.000
_cell.length_b   1.000
_cell.length_c   1.000
_cell.angle_alpha   90.00
_cell.angle_beta   90.00
_cell.angle_gamma   90.00
#
_symmetry.space_group_name_H-M   'P 1'
#
loop_
_entity.id
_entity.type
_entity.pdbx_description
1 polymer ?
#
loop_
_entity_poly.entity_id
_entity_poly.type
_entity_poly.pdbx_seq_one_letter_code
_entity_poly.pdbx_strand_id
1 'polypeptide(L)'
;MVTECFMSFDYKAFNLKSQLLHYTKAPENPDTERPDIIAMAAYGAPYLVAARANLVSLAAAYTVSVSWGPVSSLQFYNDFGCIRKLRQDFADSYMNVTGIGVAAGNLYTYIDFAAGKNHSWLGGNFIDDFAGGNPEARWEARFNINIGYYF
;
A
#
# COMPACT_ATOMS: atom_id res chain seq x y z
N MET A 1 -12.19 14.37 9.51
CA MET A 1 -11.81 15.24 8.38
C MET A 1 -10.74 14.53 7.55
N VAL A 2 -10.80 14.67 6.22
CA VAL A 2 -9.78 14.15 5.29
C VAL A 2 -9.42 15.28 4.32
N THR A 3 -8.14 15.43 4.01
CA THR A 3 -7.62 16.36 3.01
C THR A 3 -6.65 15.59 2.12
N GLU A 4 -6.74 15.76 0.82
CA GLU A 4 -6.00 14.95 -0.15
C GLU A 4 -5.50 15.81 -1.31
N CYS A 5 -4.30 15.50 -1.78
CA CYS A 5 -3.73 15.98 -3.03
C CYS A 5 -3.24 14.77 -3.83
N PHE A 6 -3.67 14.66 -5.08
CA PHE A 6 -3.27 13.60 -5.99
C PHE A 6 -2.73 14.20 -7.29
N MET A 7 -1.63 13.65 -7.80
CA MET A 7 -1.05 14.01 -9.08
C MET A 7 -0.81 12.77 -9.92
N SER A 8 -1.13 12.84 -11.21
CA SER A 8 -0.77 11.85 -12.22
C SER A 8 -0.05 12.53 -13.36
N PHE A 9 1.02 11.91 -13.82
CA PHE A 9 1.80 12.34 -14.97
C PHE A 9 2.01 11.14 -15.89
N ASP A 10 1.64 11.32 -17.15
CA ASP A 10 1.73 10.31 -18.19
C ASP A 10 2.53 10.89 -19.36
N TYR A 11 3.64 10.24 -19.71
CA TYR A 11 4.47 10.65 -20.84
C TYR A 11 5.04 9.44 -21.57
N LYS A 12 4.54 9.21 -22.79
CA LYS A 12 4.87 8.04 -23.62
C LYS A 12 4.64 6.75 -22.81
N ALA A 13 5.69 5.96 -22.61
CA ALA A 13 5.67 4.71 -21.87
C ALA A 13 5.75 4.89 -20.35
N PHE A 14 5.97 6.10 -19.85
CA PHE A 14 6.18 6.39 -18.44
C PHE A 14 4.89 6.88 -17.77
N ASN A 15 4.56 6.31 -16.61
CA ASN A 15 3.51 6.77 -15.72
C ASN A 15 4.11 7.06 -14.33
N LEU A 16 3.73 8.20 -13.75
CA LEU A 16 4.08 8.58 -12.39
C LEU A 16 2.82 9.07 -11.69
N LYS A 17 2.53 8.53 -10.51
CA LYS A 17 1.44 8.96 -9.64
C LYS A 17 1.98 9.25 -8.26
N SER A 18 1.43 10.27 -7.61
CA SER A 18 1.74 10.56 -6.22
C SER A 18 0.49 11.03 -5.49
N GLN A 19 0.42 10.72 -4.20
CA GLN A 19 -0.68 11.13 -3.33
C GLN A 19 -0.12 11.59 -1.99
N LEU A 20 -0.67 12.68 -1.49
CA LEU A 20 -0.52 13.14 -0.11
C LEU A 20 -1.91 13.22 0.49
N LEU A 21 -2.14 12.53 1.61
CA LEU A 21 -3.43 12.52 2.27
C LEU A 21 -3.23 12.74 3.76
N HIS A 22 -3.96 13.68 4.35
CA HIS A 22 -4.08 13.86 5.78
C HIS A 22 -5.45 13.39 6.23
N TYR A 23 -5.51 12.58 7.29
CA TYR A 23 -6.78 12.26 7.92
C TYR A 23 -6.75 12.47 9.42
N THR A 24 -7.91 12.83 9.95
CA THR A 24 -8.25 12.78 11.36
C THR A 24 -9.62 12.13 11.50
N LYS A 25 -9.67 11.02 12.25
CA LYS A 25 -10.87 10.28 12.63
C LYS A 25 -11.07 10.47 14.13
N ALA A 26 -12.29 10.74 14.54
CA ALA A 26 -12.67 10.94 15.93
C ALA A 26 -14.05 10.32 16.14
N PRO A 27 -14.16 8.97 16.15
CA PRO A 27 -15.41 8.31 16.49
C PRO A 27 -15.78 8.58 17.96
N GLU A 28 -17.07 8.56 18.25
CA GLU A 28 -17.55 8.54 19.64
C GLU A 28 -17.26 7.16 20.23
N ASN A 29 -16.29 7.09 21.12
CA ASN A 29 -15.90 5.87 21.82
C ASN A 29 -16.23 6.01 23.32
N PRO A 30 -16.47 4.90 24.05
CA PRO A 30 -16.51 4.94 25.51
C PRO A 30 -15.23 5.52 26.10
N ASP A 31 -15.31 6.19 27.24
CA ASP A 31 -14.16 6.80 27.93
C ASP A 31 -13.04 5.81 28.30
N THR A 32 -13.35 4.50 28.31
CA THR A 32 -12.39 3.42 28.55
C THR A 32 -11.51 3.10 27.35
N GLU A 33 -11.83 3.61 26.17
CA GLU A 33 -11.11 3.35 24.94
C GLU A 33 -10.21 4.51 24.53
N ARG A 34 -9.13 4.17 23.82
CA ARG A 34 -8.17 5.15 23.33
C ARG A 34 -8.76 5.96 22.17
N PRO A 35 -8.73 7.30 22.22
CA PRO A 35 -9.27 8.15 21.15
C PRO A 35 -8.31 8.30 19.96
N ASP A 36 -7.06 7.85 20.10
CA ASP A 36 -6.00 8.01 19.11
C ASP A 36 -5.79 6.78 18.22
N ILE A 37 -6.65 5.77 18.35
CA ILE A 37 -6.75 4.58 17.51
C ILE A 37 -8.18 4.38 17.03
N ILE A 38 -8.33 3.76 15.86
CA ILE A 38 -9.60 3.31 15.33
C ILE A 38 -9.51 1.84 14.96
N ALA A 39 -10.59 1.09 15.17
CA ALA A 39 -10.71 -0.28 14.70
C ALA A 39 -11.24 -0.29 13.25
N MET A 40 -10.59 -1.08 12.40
CA MET A 40 -11.02 -1.43 11.05
C MET A 40 -11.07 -2.96 10.93
N ALA A 41 -11.67 -3.48 9.86
CA ALA A 41 -11.79 -4.93 9.66
C ALA A 41 -11.42 -5.33 8.23
N ALA A 42 -10.71 -6.45 8.10
CA ALA A 42 -10.38 -7.08 6.82
C ALA A 42 -10.27 -8.60 7.03
N TYR A 43 -10.66 -9.40 6.03
CA TYR A 43 -10.60 -10.87 6.08
C TYR A 43 -11.29 -11.49 7.31
N GLY A 44 -12.36 -10.85 7.82
CA GLY A 44 -13.09 -11.32 9.00
C GLY A 44 -12.40 -11.06 10.35
N ALA A 45 -11.30 -10.29 10.39
CA ALA A 45 -10.58 -9.94 11.62
C ALA A 45 -10.43 -8.42 11.80
N PRO A 46 -10.54 -7.90 13.04
CA PRO A 46 -10.28 -6.50 13.32
C PRO A 46 -8.77 -6.20 13.37
N TYR A 47 -8.40 -4.97 13.03
CA TYR A 47 -7.06 -4.41 13.20
C TYR A 47 -7.16 -2.93 13.57
N LEU A 48 -6.13 -2.42 14.22
CA LEU A 48 -6.08 -1.05 14.73
C LEU A 48 -5.26 -0.16 13.81
N VAL A 49 -5.77 1.03 13.56
CA VAL A 49 -5.12 2.08 12.77
C VAL A 49 -5.01 3.34 13.62
N ALA A 50 -3.95 4.11 13.45
CA ALA A 50 -3.85 5.42 14.07
C ALA A 50 -5.06 6.29 13.68
N ALA A 51 -5.62 7.05 14.61
CA ALA A 51 -6.77 7.91 14.31
C ALA A 51 -6.38 9.15 13.48
N ARG A 52 -5.09 9.50 13.47
CA ARG A 52 -4.54 10.68 12.78
C ARG A 52 -3.20 10.37 12.13
N ALA A 53 -3.11 10.51 10.81
CA ALA A 53 -1.87 10.32 10.08
C ALA A 53 -1.84 11.11 8.77
N ASN A 54 -0.63 11.27 8.24
CA ASN A 54 -0.38 11.66 6.85
C ASN A 54 0.01 10.40 6.06
N LEU A 55 -0.72 10.07 5.01
CA LEU A 55 -0.27 9.10 4.01
C LEU A 55 0.48 9.79 2.88
N VAL A 56 1.53 9.13 2.43
CA VAL A 56 2.28 9.48 1.23
C VAL A 56 2.34 8.24 0.36
N SER A 57 2.03 8.38 -0.94
CA SER A 57 2.29 7.34 -1.92
C SER A 57 2.99 7.90 -3.16
N LEU A 58 3.84 7.08 -3.75
CA LEU A 58 4.55 7.34 -4.99
C LEU A 58 4.56 6.04 -5.80
N ALA A 59 4.04 6.10 -7.01
CA ALA A 59 3.98 4.98 -7.93
C ALA A 59 4.61 5.39 -9.25
N ALA A 60 5.58 4.61 -9.74
CA ALA A 60 6.22 4.83 -11.03
C ALA A 60 6.14 3.55 -11.86
N ALA A 61 5.80 3.69 -13.14
CA ALA A 61 5.72 2.58 -14.06
C ALA A 61 6.30 2.94 -15.43
N TYR A 62 6.86 1.93 -16.10
CA TYR A 62 7.36 2.03 -17.46
C TYR A 62 6.89 0.82 -18.28
N THR A 63 6.24 1.08 -19.40
CA THR A 63 5.63 0.04 -20.24
C THR A 63 6.42 -0.18 -21.52
N VAL A 64 6.81 -1.43 -21.76
CA VAL A 64 7.50 -1.88 -22.97
C VAL A 64 6.57 -2.77 -23.78
N SER A 65 6.30 -2.38 -25.02
CA SER A 65 5.63 -3.26 -25.98
C SER A 65 6.61 -4.31 -26.50
N VAL A 66 6.18 -5.56 -26.55
CA VAL A 66 6.98 -6.70 -27.03
C VAL A 66 6.18 -7.55 -28.02
N SER A 67 6.86 -8.35 -28.82
CA SER A 67 6.26 -9.28 -29.79
C SER A 67 6.66 -10.73 -29.48
N TRP A 68 6.36 -11.20 -28.27
CA TRP A 68 6.81 -12.51 -27.76
C TRP A 68 5.66 -13.53 -27.75
N GLY A 69 5.11 -13.81 -28.94
CA GLY A 69 3.94 -14.67 -29.07
C GLY A 69 2.70 -14.01 -28.42
N PRO A 70 2.05 -14.66 -27.42
CA PRO A 70 0.88 -14.08 -26.78
C PRO A 70 1.21 -12.83 -25.95
N VAL A 71 2.45 -12.69 -25.46
CA VAL A 71 2.86 -11.55 -24.62
C VAL A 71 3.03 -10.31 -25.49
N SER A 72 2.25 -9.27 -25.20
CA SER A 72 2.19 -8.02 -25.97
C SER A 72 2.80 -6.82 -25.23
N SER A 73 2.82 -6.84 -23.90
CA SER A 73 3.46 -5.78 -23.12
C SER A 73 3.97 -6.25 -21.75
N LEU A 74 5.00 -5.55 -21.29
CA LEU A 74 5.57 -5.66 -19.95
C LEU A 74 5.53 -4.27 -19.30
N GLN A 75 4.88 -4.14 -18.15
CA GLN A 75 4.88 -2.92 -17.35
C GLN A 75 5.72 -3.15 -16.10
N PHE A 76 6.89 -2.52 -16.04
CA PHE A 76 7.73 -2.52 -14.84
C PHE A 76 7.25 -1.43 -13.91
N TYR A 77 7.09 -1.73 -12.62
CA TYR A 77 6.57 -0.76 -11.66
C TYR A 77 7.24 -0.85 -10.28
N ASN A 78 7.20 0.28 -9.58
CA ASN A 78 7.50 0.37 -8.16
C ASN A 78 6.50 1.31 -7.49
N ASP A 79 5.85 0.81 -6.44
CA ASP A 79 4.85 1.51 -5.64
C ASP A 79 5.32 1.58 -4.20
N PHE A 80 5.57 2.80 -3.72
CA PHE A 80 5.94 3.08 -2.34
C PHE A 80 4.78 3.77 -1.61
N GLY A 81 4.55 3.35 -0.36
CA GLY A 81 3.55 3.94 0.54
C GLY A 81 4.09 4.09 1.96
N CYS A 82 3.67 5.16 2.62
CA CYS A 82 4.01 5.43 4.02
C CYS A 82 2.80 6.01 4.75
N ILE A 83 2.54 5.50 5.97
CA ILE A 83 1.59 6.07 6.92
C ILE A 83 2.41 6.71 8.03
N ARG A 84 2.50 8.05 7.99
CA ARG A 84 3.18 8.87 8.99
C ARG A 84 2.22 9.26 10.09
N LYS A 85 2.33 8.60 11.23
CA LYS A 85 1.38 8.72 12.35
C LYS A 85 1.71 10.00 13.12
N LEU A 86 0.68 10.75 13.53
CA LEU A 86 0.90 12.03 14.23
C LEU A 86 1.18 11.86 15.73
N ARG A 87 0.83 10.70 16.30
CA ARG A 87 1.17 10.34 17.69
C ARG A 87 2.65 9.99 17.77
N GLN A 88 3.37 10.67 18.66
CA GLN A 88 4.84 10.58 18.75
C GLN A 88 5.33 9.23 19.27
N ASP A 89 4.48 8.52 20.01
CA ASP A 89 4.73 7.18 20.55
C ASP A 89 4.41 6.06 19.55
N PHE A 90 3.92 6.37 18.35
CA PHE A 90 3.61 5.38 17.31
C PHE A 90 4.73 5.29 16.28
N ALA A 91 5.06 4.07 15.86
CA ALA A 91 6.05 3.82 14.82
C ALA A 91 5.38 3.83 13.44
N ASP A 92 5.91 4.60 12.49
CA ASP A 92 5.37 4.71 11.13
C ASP A 92 5.31 3.35 10.39
N SER A 93 4.35 3.25 9.47
CA SER A 93 4.13 2.07 8.63
C SER A 93 4.60 2.33 7.19
N TYR A 94 5.21 1.33 6.57
CA TYR A 94 5.77 1.44 5.22
C TYR A 94 5.41 0.24 4.37
N MET A 95 5.28 0.46 3.07
CA MET A 95 5.12 -0.56 2.05
C MET A 95 5.91 -0.18 0.81
N ASN A 96 6.56 -1.16 0.20
CA ASN A 96 7.17 -1.04 -1.12
C ASN A 96 6.84 -2.29 -1.94
N VAL A 97 6.24 -2.11 -3.12
CA VAL A 97 5.92 -3.19 -4.05
C VAL A 97 6.69 -2.94 -5.33
N THR A 98 7.48 -3.90 -5.77
CA THR A 98 8.21 -3.82 -7.05
C THR A 98 7.85 -5.03 -7.89
N GLY A 99 7.49 -4.82 -9.15
CA GLY A 99 7.02 -5.92 -9.96
C GLY A 99 6.94 -5.63 -11.44
N ILE A 100 6.39 -6.62 -12.14
CA ILE A 100 6.14 -6.59 -13.58
C ILE A 100 4.70 -7.05 -13.84
N GLY A 101 3.93 -6.21 -14.54
CA GLY A 101 2.66 -6.58 -15.15
C GLY A 101 2.91 -7.14 -16.56
N VAL A 102 2.32 -8.29 -16.87
CA VAL A 102 2.48 -9.00 -18.13
C VAL A 102 1.12 -9.12 -18.80
N ALA A 103 0.95 -8.48 -19.96
CA ALA A 103 -0.22 -8.66 -20.80
C ALA A 103 0.05 -9.74 -21.84
N ALA A 104 -0.79 -10.78 -21.86
CA ALA A 104 -0.66 -11.92 -22.76
C ALA A 104 -2.02 -12.42 -23.29
N GLY A 105 -2.48 -11.86 -24.41
CA GLY A 105 -3.82 -12.13 -24.94
C GLY A 105 -4.90 -11.80 -23.90
N ASN A 106 -5.64 -12.83 -23.46
CA ASN A 106 -6.69 -12.73 -22.44
C ASN A 106 -6.16 -12.78 -21.00
N LEU A 107 -4.86 -12.99 -20.81
CA LEU A 107 -4.23 -13.03 -19.50
C LEU A 107 -3.58 -11.70 -19.15
N TYR A 108 -3.81 -11.25 -17.92
CA TYR A 108 -3.05 -10.18 -17.28
C TYR A 108 -2.47 -10.72 -15.98
N THR A 109 -1.14 -10.74 -15.87
CA THR A 109 -0.45 -11.33 -14.71
C THR A 109 0.45 -10.31 -14.03
N TYR A 110 0.38 -10.20 -12.71
CA TYR A 110 1.33 -9.45 -11.89
C TYR A 110 2.32 -10.42 -11.24
N ILE A 111 3.61 -10.09 -11.31
CA ILE A 111 4.69 -10.81 -10.62
C ILE A 111 5.41 -9.76 -9.79
N ASP A 112 5.30 -9.82 -8.46
CA ASP A 112 5.83 -8.78 -7.59
C ASP A 112 6.45 -9.28 -6.29
N PHE A 113 7.31 -8.42 -5.75
CA PHE A 113 7.87 -8.51 -4.42
C PHE A 113 7.33 -7.34 -3.59
N ALA A 114 6.52 -7.67 -2.60
CA ALA A 114 5.91 -6.71 -1.69
C ALA A 114 6.58 -6.81 -0.32
N ALA A 115 7.17 -5.72 0.14
CA ALA A 115 7.80 -5.62 1.46
C ALA A 115 7.12 -4.54 2.31
N GLY A 116 7.01 -4.77 3.61
CA GLY A 116 6.48 -3.80 4.55
C GLY A 116 7.22 -3.80 5.88
N LYS A 117 7.19 -2.66 6.57
CA LYS A 117 7.63 -2.47 7.95
C LYS A 117 6.48 -1.88 8.75
N ASN A 118 6.16 -2.45 9.91
CA ASN A 118 4.94 -2.10 10.67
C ASN A 118 3.72 -2.11 9.77
N HIS A 119 3.50 -3.21 9.05
CA HIS A 119 2.49 -3.28 8.01
C HIS A 119 1.70 -4.58 8.17
N SER A 120 0.51 -4.48 8.76
CA SER A 120 -0.30 -5.62 9.22
C SER A 120 -0.53 -6.71 8.16
N TRP A 121 -0.38 -6.40 6.86
CA TRP A 121 -0.55 -7.38 5.76
C TRP A 121 0.74 -7.93 5.17
N LEU A 122 1.91 -7.33 5.41
CA LEU A 122 3.18 -7.76 4.79
C LEU A 122 4.19 -8.27 5.81
N GLY A 123 3.91 -8.07 7.10
CA GLY A 123 4.59 -8.72 8.20
C GLY A 123 4.62 -7.88 9.46
N GLY A 124 5.04 -8.50 10.57
CA GLY A 124 4.89 -7.96 11.91
C GLY A 124 3.57 -8.37 12.58
N ASN A 125 2.95 -7.46 13.33
CA ASN A 125 1.73 -7.72 14.08
C ASN A 125 0.48 -7.29 13.29
N PHE A 126 -0.37 -8.27 12.93
CA PHE A 126 -1.64 -7.98 12.26
C PHE A 126 -2.53 -7.02 13.06
N ILE A 127 -2.45 -7.05 14.40
CA ILE A 127 -3.40 -6.38 15.29
C ILE A 127 -3.23 -4.86 15.29
N ASP A 128 -2.02 -4.33 15.41
CA ASP A 128 -1.82 -2.89 15.71
C ASP A 128 -0.64 -2.23 14.98
N ASP A 129 -0.08 -2.88 13.97
CA ASP A 129 1.04 -2.33 13.20
C ASP A 129 0.69 -1.02 12.46
N PHE A 130 -0.58 -0.81 12.08
CA PHE A 130 -1.07 0.46 11.55
C PHE A 130 -1.43 1.50 12.63
N ALA A 131 -1.46 1.10 13.90
CA ALA A 131 -1.62 1.95 15.07
C ALA A 131 -0.28 2.10 15.80
N GLY A 132 -0.09 1.44 16.95
CA GLY A 132 1.13 1.54 17.76
C GLY A 132 2.38 1.22 16.96
N GLY A 133 2.38 0.09 16.25
CA GLY A 133 3.56 -0.45 15.58
C GLY A 133 4.71 -0.73 16.55
N ASN A 134 5.83 -1.21 15.99
CA ASN A 134 7.05 -1.49 16.72
C ASN A 134 8.23 -0.70 16.12
N PRO A 135 8.92 0.17 16.89
CA PRO A 135 10.07 0.92 16.38
C PRO A 135 11.19 0.00 15.86
N GLU A 136 11.34 -1.17 16.50
CA GLU A 136 12.33 -2.20 16.16
C GLU A 136 11.83 -3.20 15.11
N ALA A 137 10.67 -2.94 14.48
CA ALA A 137 10.17 -3.80 13.42
C ALA A 137 11.18 -3.91 12.28
N ARG A 138 11.35 -5.16 11.82
CA ARG A 138 12.11 -5.46 10.61
C ARG A 138 11.19 -5.37 9.41
N TRP A 139 11.79 -5.22 8.24
CA TRP A 139 11.06 -5.42 6.99
C TRP A 139 10.76 -6.90 6.81
N GLU A 140 9.52 -7.18 6.47
CA GLU A 140 9.05 -8.50 6.06
C GLU A 140 8.50 -8.39 4.65
N ALA A 141 8.55 -9.49 3.91
CA ALA A 141 8.23 -9.48 2.49
C ALA A 141 7.52 -10.74 2.02
N ARG A 142 6.75 -10.57 0.95
CA ARG A 142 6.04 -11.62 0.23
C ARG A 142 6.36 -11.51 -1.24
N PHE A 143 6.51 -12.66 -1.88
CA PHE A 143 6.55 -12.76 -3.34
C PHE A 143 5.19 -13.23 -3.82
N ASN A 144 4.58 -12.47 -4.74
CA ASN A 144 3.24 -12.74 -5.23
C ASN A 144 3.23 -12.94 -6.75
N ILE A 145 2.37 -13.85 -7.19
CA ILE A 145 1.97 -13.98 -8.59
C ILE A 145 0.46 -13.95 -8.63
N ASN A 146 -0.12 -12.94 -9.28
CA ASN A 146 -1.56 -12.81 -9.48
C ASN A 146 -1.89 -13.00 -10.96
N ILE A 147 -2.79 -13.92 -11.29
CA ILE A 147 -3.17 -14.24 -12.67
C ILE A 147 -4.64 -13.90 -12.86
N GLY A 148 -4.93 -12.96 -13.76
CA GLY A 148 -6.27 -12.62 -14.20
C GLY A 148 -6.53 -13.11 -15.62
N TYR A 149 -7.69 -13.74 -15.86
CA TYR A 149 -8.17 -14.12 -17.19
C TYR A 149 -9.43 -13.31 -17.52
N TYR A 150 -9.42 -12.66 -18.67
CA TYR A 150 -10.50 -11.79 -19.16
C TYR A 150 -11.15 -12.44 -20.39
N PHE A 151 -12.49 -12.56 -20.37
CA PHE A 151 -13.30 -13.15 -21.44
C PHE A 151 -13.99 -12.09 -22.30
#